data_AF-A0A9F2RDX9-F1
#
_entry.id   AF-A0A9F2RDX9-F1
#
_cell.length_a   1.000
_cell.length_b   1.000
_cell.length_c   1.000
_cell.angle_alpha   90.00
_cell.angle_beta   90.00
_cell.angle_gamma   90.00
#
_symmetry.space_group_name_H-M   'P 1'
#
loop_
_entity.id
_entity.type
_entity.pdbx_description
1 polymer ?
#
loop_
_entity_poly.entity_id
_entity_poly.type
_entity_poly.pdbx_seq_one_letter_code
_entity_poly.pdbx_strand_id
1 'polypeptide(L)'
;FLRPKNIFVPNIFLGNPKGALLTHANVVANAAAFLMIMENTAACETSDISISYLPLAHMFERIVQSIMYSSGARVGFFQGDIKLLTDDMKALKPTVFPVVPRLLNRIYDKIQSGAQTRFKEVLLNVAVGRKMAELKQGIVRNTSMWDKLVFNKVQKTTGGKLKLVVTAAAPISPSVLMFLRAVFGCHVSAEF
;
A
#
# COMPACT_ATOMS: atom_id res chain seq x y z
N PHE A 1 -29.05 27.89 -7.39
CA PHE A 1 -29.12 26.41 -7.36
C PHE A 1 -27.92 25.82 -8.11
N LEU A 2 -26.77 25.71 -7.44
CA LEU A 2 -25.58 25.05 -8.00
C LEU A 2 -25.72 23.55 -7.71
N ARG A 3 -25.81 22.71 -8.74
CA ARG A 3 -25.77 21.24 -8.55
C ARG A 3 -24.34 20.87 -8.16
N PRO A 4 -24.06 20.35 -6.94
CA PRO A 4 -22.71 19.95 -6.56
C PRO A 4 -22.47 18.54 -7.12
N LYS A 5 -22.09 18.43 -8.39
CA LYS A 5 -21.73 17.14 -9.02
C LYS A 5 -20.23 16.99 -9.32
N ASN A 6 -19.45 18.02 -9.01
CA ASN A 6 -18.05 18.12 -9.44
C ASN A 6 -17.13 18.21 -8.23
N ILE A 7 -16.14 17.33 -8.19
CA ILE A 7 -15.03 17.31 -7.23
C ILE A 7 -13.89 18.09 -7.87
N PHE A 8 -13.37 19.09 -7.16
CA PHE A 8 -12.21 19.87 -7.59
C PHE A 8 -10.96 19.28 -6.94
N VAL A 9 -9.99 18.87 -7.75
CA VAL A 9 -8.71 18.33 -7.27
C VAL A 9 -7.59 19.22 -7.71
N PRO A 10 -6.76 19.76 -6.80
CA PRO A 10 -5.65 20.60 -7.19
C PRO A 10 -4.67 19.80 -8.05
N ASN A 11 -4.43 20.27 -9.27
CA ASN A 11 -3.37 19.78 -10.16
C ASN A 11 -2.32 20.88 -10.30
N ILE A 12 -1.07 20.56 -9.97
CA ILE A 12 0.06 21.50 -10.03
C ILE A 12 0.90 21.12 -11.24
N PHE A 13 0.53 21.67 -12.39
CA PHE A 13 1.43 21.82 -13.52
C PHE A 13 1.57 23.32 -13.79
N LEU A 14 2.80 23.84 -13.70
CA LEU A 14 3.17 25.23 -14.01
C LEU A 14 2.75 26.33 -13.02
N GLY A 15 3.03 26.16 -11.72
CA GLY A 15 3.06 27.26 -10.74
C GLY A 15 1.70 27.82 -10.29
N ASN A 16 0.63 27.62 -11.06
CA ASN A 16 -0.74 27.95 -10.69
C ASN A 16 -1.56 26.66 -10.51
N PRO A 17 -2.13 26.38 -9.32
CA PRO A 17 -2.94 25.20 -9.11
C PRO A 17 -4.22 25.30 -9.96
N LYS A 18 -4.31 24.49 -11.01
CA LYS A 18 -5.54 24.33 -11.80
C LYS A 18 -6.29 23.15 -11.21
N GLY A 19 -7.56 23.31 -10.87
CA GLY A 19 -8.35 22.17 -10.43
C GLY A 19 -8.75 21.30 -11.61
N ALA A 20 -8.48 20.00 -11.51
CA ALA A 20 -9.11 19.02 -12.38
C ALA A 20 -10.58 18.90 -11.97
N LEU A 21 -11.49 19.04 -12.94
CA LEU A 21 -12.91 18.78 -12.75
C LEU A 21 -13.14 17.28 -12.81
N LEU A 22 -13.43 16.65 -11.67
CA LEU A 22 -13.80 15.24 -11.62
C LEU A 22 -15.30 15.12 -11.37
N THR A 23 -15.96 14.33 -12.20
CA THR A 23 -17.36 13.97 -11.97
C THR A 23 -17.46 12.77 -11.04
N HIS A 24 -18.61 12.58 -10.38
CA HIS A 24 -18.87 11.34 -9.63
C HIS A 24 -18.68 10.08 -10.49
N ALA A 25 -19.07 10.13 -11.77
CA ALA A 25 -18.88 9.02 -12.69
C ALA A 25 -17.39 8.65 -12.86
N ASN A 26 -16.48 9.63 -12.86
CA ASN A 26 -15.05 9.34 -12.93
C ASN A 26 -14.54 8.61 -11.68
N VAL A 27 -15.03 9.00 -10.50
CA VAL A 27 -14.63 8.34 -9.24
C VAL A 27 -15.16 6.91 -9.18
N VAL A 28 -16.43 6.70 -9.55
CA VAL A 28 -17.06 5.38 -9.58
C VAL A 28 -16.39 4.47 -10.62
N ALA A 29 -16.10 4.98 -11.82
CA ALA A 29 -15.40 4.22 -12.85
C ALA A 29 -14.00 3.77 -12.39
N ASN A 30 -13.26 4.64 -11.70
CA ASN A 30 -11.94 4.29 -11.18
C ASN A 30 -12.04 3.25 -10.05
N ALA A 31 -12.97 3.44 -9.10
CA ALA A 31 -13.23 2.45 -8.04
C ALA A 31 -13.65 1.08 -8.60
N ALA A 32 -14.49 1.05 -9.63
CA ALA A 32 -14.91 -0.19 -10.29
C ALA A 32 -13.75 -0.88 -11.03
N ALA A 33 -12.92 -0.11 -11.73
CA ALA A 33 -11.72 -0.64 -12.38
C ALA A 33 -10.76 -1.26 -11.36
N PHE A 34 -10.51 -0.58 -10.25
CA PHE A 34 -9.68 -1.09 -9.17
C PHE A 34 -10.23 -2.40 -8.59
N LEU A 35 -11.54 -2.45 -8.30
CA LEU A 35 -12.20 -3.65 -7.80
C LEU A 35 -12.06 -4.83 -8.77
N MET A 36 -12.23 -4.61 -10.07
CA MET A 36 -12.03 -5.65 -11.09
C MET A 36 -10.59 -6.18 -11.14
N ILE A 37 -9.59 -5.30 -11.02
CA ILE A 37 -8.18 -5.72 -11.02
C ILE A 37 -7.86 -6.54 -9.74
N MET A 38 -8.43 -6.15 -8.60
CA MET A 38 -8.16 -6.80 -7.31
C MET A 38 -8.99 -8.06 -7.06
N GLU A 39 -10.07 -8.30 -7.80
CA GLU A 39 -11.01 -9.41 -7.57
C GLU A 39 -10.31 -10.78 -7.51
N ASN A 40 -9.35 -11.02 -8.41
CA ASN A 40 -8.63 -12.30 -8.48
C ASN A 40 -7.36 -12.39 -7.61
N THR A 41 -6.99 -11.32 -6.90
CA THR A 41 -5.72 -11.24 -6.16
C THR A 41 -5.90 -10.91 -4.68
N ALA A 42 -6.67 -9.87 -4.37
CA ALA A 42 -6.92 -9.41 -3.03
C ALA A 42 -8.27 -8.69 -2.97
N ALA A 43 -9.36 -9.44 -3.17
CA ALA A 43 -10.72 -8.92 -3.05
C ALA A 43 -10.92 -8.22 -1.69
N CYS A 44 -11.59 -7.07 -1.70
CA CYS A 44 -11.88 -6.33 -0.48
C CYS A 44 -13.04 -7.00 0.25
N GLU A 45 -12.83 -7.35 1.52
CA GLU A 45 -13.78 -8.02 2.38
C GLU A 45 -14.24 -7.09 3.51
N THR A 46 -15.41 -7.35 4.10
CA THR A 46 -15.92 -6.57 5.25
C THR A 46 -15.00 -6.64 6.47
N SER A 47 -14.18 -7.69 6.58
CA SER A 47 -13.15 -7.82 7.61
C SER A 47 -11.93 -6.94 7.38
N ASP A 48 -11.74 -6.39 6.17
CA ASP A 48 -10.56 -5.59 5.85
C ASP A 48 -10.53 -4.25 6.59
N ILE A 49 -9.32 -3.79 6.85
CA ILE A 49 -9.05 -2.54 7.55
C ILE A 49 -7.95 -1.80 6.80
N SER A 50 -8.24 -0.59 6.35
CA SER A 50 -7.26 0.31 5.73
C SER A 50 -6.81 1.37 6.73
N ILE A 51 -5.54 1.79 6.64
CA ILE A 51 -5.05 2.95 7.37
C ILE A 51 -5.07 4.20 6.48
N SER A 52 -5.76 5.24 6.95
CA SER A 52 -5.81 6.54 6.29
C SER A 52 -4.81 7.50 6.95
N TYR A 53 -3.71 7.74 6.25
CA TYR A 53 -2.70 8.73 6.65
C TYR A 53 -2.36 9.73 5.54
N LEU A 54 -2.82 9.47 4.32
CA LEU A 54 -2.67 10.39 3.20
C LEU A 54 -3.75 11.47 3.29
N PRO A 55 -3.45 12.72 2.92
CA PRO A 55 -4.47 13.76 2.84
C PRO A 55 -5.62 13.37 1.90
N LEU A 56 -6.88 13.54 2.32
CA LEU A 56 -8.07 13.35 1.45
C LEU A 56 -8.10 14.31 0.24
N ALA A 57 -7.22 15.32 0.21
CA ALA A 57 -7.00 16.14 -0.98
C ALA A 57 -6.38 15.34 -2.14
N HIS A 58 -5.71 14.22 -1.85
CA HIS A 58 -5.24 13.29 -2.86
C HIS A 58 -6.37 12.36 -3.29
N MET A 59 -6.64 12.33 -4.60
CA MET A 59 -7.66 11.45 -5.17
C MET A 59 -7.40 9.97 -4.91
N PHE A 60 -6.14 9.58 -4.78
CA PHE A 60 -5.76 8.22 -4.44
C PHE A 60 -6.42 7.76 -3.13
N GLU A 61 -6.29 8.55 -2.05
CA GLU A 61 -6.90 8.23 -0.76
C GLU A 61 -8.43 8.22 -0.84
N ARG A 62 -9.02 9.15 -1.60
CA ARG A 62 -10.47 9.20 -1.81
C ARG A 62 -11.01 7.94 -2.50
N ILE A 63 -10.31 7.44 -3.51
CA ILE A 63 -10.71 6.22 -4.23
C ILE A 63 -10.61 5.03 -3.28
N VAL A 64 -9.49 4.88 -2.56
CA VAL A 64 -9.30 3.79 -1.58
C VAL A 64 -10.40 3.81 -0.53
N GLN A 65 -10.69 4.94 0.08
CA GLN A 65 -11.78 5.05 1.07
C GLN A 65 -13.14 4.73 0.47
N SER A 66 -13.43 5.20 -0.75
CA SER A 66 -14.70 4.89 -1.43
C SER A 66 -14.88 3.39 -1.62
N ILE A 67 -13.81 2.67 -1.99
CA ILE A 67 -13.80 1.22 -2.12
C ILE A 67 -13.99 0.53 -0.77
N MET A 68 -13.28 0.99 0.28
CA MET A 68 -13.41 0.41 1.62
C MET A 68 -14.86 0.56 2.12
N TYR A 69 -15.46 1.73 1.97
CA TYR A 69 -16.84 1.98 2.39
C TYR A 69 -17.85 1.20 1.55
N SER A 70 -17.67 1.12 0.23
CA SER A 70 -18.58 0.35 -0.64
C SER A 70 -18.52 -1.15 -0.34
N SER A 71 -17.40 -1.65 0.17
CA SER A 71 -17.18 -3.06 0.51
C SER A 71 -17.57 -3.39 1.97
N GLY A 72 -18.06 -2.39 2.74
CA GLY A 72 -18.38 -2.55 4.16
C GLY A 72 -17.15 -2.79 5.05
N ALA A 73 -15.96 -2.45 4.57
CA ALA A 73 -14.70 -2.55 5.29
C ALA A 73 -14.48 -1.33 6.19
N ARG A 74 -13.37 -1.34 6.95
CA ARG A 74 -13.09 -0.33 7.97
C ARG A 74 -11.91 0.57 7.57
N VAL A 75 -11.96 1.84 7.98
CA VAL A 75 -10.87 2.80 7.78
C VAL A 75 -10.45 3.34 9.15
N GLY A 76 -9.17 3.18 9.48
CA GLY A 76 -8.57 3.76 10.68
C GLY A 76 -7.79 5.02 10.33
N PHE A 77 -8.08 6.13 11.00
CA PHE A 77 -7.36 7.38 10.81
C PHE A 77 -6.14 7.44 11.72
N PHE A 78 -4.99 7.81 11.16
CA PHE A 78 -3.76 8.04 11.92
C PHE A 78 -3.88 9.27 12.83
N GLN A 79 -2.99 9.38 13.82
CA GLN A 79 -3.05 10.44 14.83
C GLN A 79 -2.65 11.85 14.31
N GLY A 80 -2.29 11.98 13.03
CA GLY A 80 -1.89 13.26 12.42
C GLY A 80 -0.37 13.46 12.28
N ASP A 81 0.45 12.69 13.02
CA ASP A 81 1.92 12.70 12.86
C ASP A 81 2.41 11.45 12.13
N ILE A 82 3.04 11.64 10.96
CA ILE A 82 3.65 10.58 10.15
C ILE A 82 4.74 9.82 10.92
N LYS A 83 5.40 10.45 11.91
CA LYS A 83 6.40 9.79 12.74
C LYS A 83 5.78 8.67 13.59
N LEU A 84 4.53 8.84 14.01
CA LEU A 84 3.77 7.89 14.83
C LEU A 84 3.01 6.86 13.99
N LEU A 85 3.01 6.99 12.66
CA LEU A 85 2.31 6.08 11.74
C LEU A 85 2.65 4.61 11.97
N THR A 86 3.91 4.31 12.35
CA THR A 86 4.33 2.94 12.63
C THR A 86 3.65 2.38 13.87
N ASP A 87 3.39 3.21 14.88
CA ASP A 87 2.70 2.79 16.11
C ASP A 87 1.19 2.68 15.88
N ASP A 88 0.62 3.59 15.07
CA ASP A 88 -0.76 3.48 14.60
C ASP A 88 -1.00 2.19 13.81
N MET A 89 -0.10 1.83 12.89
CA MET A 89 -0.18 0.57 12.14
C MET A 89 -0.08 -0.65 13.04
N LYS A 90 0.76 -0.63 14.09
CA LYS A 90 0.85 -1.74 15.06
C LYS A 90 -0.42 -1.91 15.87
N ALA A 91 -1.06 -0.80 16.25
CA ALA A 91 -2.31 -0.79 17.00
C ALA A 91 -3.49 -1.24 16.14
N LEU A 92 -3.63 -0.65 14.95
CA LEU A 92 -4.73 -0.90 14.01
C LEU A 92 -4.61 -2.28 13.33
N LYS A 93 -3.38 -2.74 13.06
CA LYS A 93 -3.06 -3.95 12.30
C LYS A 93 -3.82 -4.01 10.96
N PRO A 94 -3.58 -3.03 10.07
CA PRO A 94 -4.30 -2.92 8.81
C PRO A 94 -4.06 -4.15 7.91
N THR A 95 -5.05 -4.45 7.07
CA THR A 95 -4.95 -5.45 6.00
C THR A 95 -4.67 -4.79 4.65
N VAL A 96 -5.11 -3.54 4.47
CA VAL A 96 -4.87 -2.73 3.28
C VAL A 96 -3.99 -1.54 3.63
N PHE A 97 -2.93 -1.32 2.88
CA PHE A 97 -2.02 -0.21 3.09
C PHE A 97 -1.85 0.63 1.81
N PRO A 98 -2.62 1.73 1.67
CA PRO A 98 -2.39 2.68 0.60
C PRO A 98 -1.13 3.48 0.90
N VAL A 99 -0.18 3.51 -0.03
CA VAL A 99 1.15 4.08 0.21
C VAL A 99 1.69 4.78 -1.02
N VAL A 100 2.48 5.84 -0.83
CA VAL A 100 3.14 6.54 -1.94
C VAL A 100 4.51 5.92 -2.27
N PRO A 101 4.96 5.96 -3.54
CA PRO A 101 6.22 5.37 -3.99
C PRO A 101 7.43 5.81 -3.17
N ARG A 102 7.46 7.09 -2.76
CA ARG A 102 8.53 7.64 -1.91
C ARG A 102 8.63 6.93 -0.55
N LEU A 103 7.49 6.57 0.05
CA LEU A 103 7.49 5.86 1.33
C LEU A 103 7.91 4.40 1.13
N LEU A 104 7.48 3.75 0.04
CA LEU A 104 7.94 2.40 -0.30
C LEU A 104 9.45 2.32 -0.50
N ASN A 105 10.04 3.26 -1.26
CA ASN A 105 11.49 3.34 -1.42
C ASN A 105 12.20 3.56 -0.09
N ARG A 106 11.68 4.44 0.77
CA ARG A 106 12.25 4.64 2.11
C ARG A 106 12.19 3.39 2.97
N ILE A 107 11.11 2.61 2.89
CA ILE A 107 11.00 1.32 3.58
C ILE A 107 12.04 0.34 3.03
N TYR A 108 12.16 0.24 1.71
CA TYR A 108 13.18 -0.57 1.04
C TYR A 108 14.59 -0.23 1.52
N ASP A 109 14.98 1.05 1.46
CA ASP A 109 16.29 1.52 1.89
C ASP A 109 16.54 1.25 3.38
N LYS A 110 15.52 1.41 4.23
CA LYS A 110 15.59 1.11 5.67
C LYS A 110 15.79 -0.38 5.95
N ILE A 111 15.18 -1.26 5.16
CA ILE A 111 15.37 -2.71 5.29
C ILE A 111 16.79 -3.08 4.85
N GLN A 112 17.25 -2.55 3.70
CA GLN A 112 18.57 -2.83 3.17
C GLN A 112 19.68 -2.33 4.11
N SER A 113 19.56 -1.10 4.61
CA SER A 113 20.48 -0.52 5.59
C SER A 113 20.41 -1.18 6.97
N GLY A 114 19.32 -1.89 7.30
CA GLY A 114 19.22 -2.70 8.51
C GLY A 114 20.06 -3.99 8.48
N ALA A 115 20.50 -4.40 7.28
CA ALA A 115 21.27 -5.63 7.03
C ALA A 115 22.78 -5.37 6.85
N GLN A 116 23.35 -4.40 7.56
CA GLN A 116 24.77 -3.98 7.40
C GLN A 116 25.84 -5.04 7.69
N THR A 117 25.54 -6.04 8.52
CA THR A 117 26.50 -7.13 8.77
C THR A 117 26.45 -8.14 7.64
N ARG A 118 27.61 -8.57 7.10
CA ARG A 118 27.70 -9.56 6.01
C ARG A 118 26.79 -10.77 6.19
N PHE A 119 26.69 -11.28 7.42
CA PHE A 119 25.79 -12.40 7.73
C PHE A 119 24.31 -12.09 7.52
N LYS A 120 23.84 -10.92 7.99
CA LYS A 120 22.44 -10.48 7.80
C LYS A 120 22.15 -10.13 6.35
N GLU A 121 23.12 -9.58 5.63
CA GLU A 121 22.98 -9.28 4.20
C GLU A 121 22.80 -10.56 3.39
N VAL A 122 23.67 -11.56 3.59
CA VAL A 122 23.55 -12.87 2.94
C VAL A 122 22.24 -13.54 3.32
N LEU A 123 21.86 -13.52 4.60
CA LEU A 123 20.60 -14.09 5.07
C LEU A 123 19.38 -13.41 4.43
N LEU A 124 19.39 -12.09 4.33
CA LEU A 124 18.34 -11.31 3.68
C LEU A 124 18.24 -11.67 2.20
N ASN A 125 19.37 -11.71 1.50
CA ASN A 125 19.42 -12.03 0.08
C ASN A 125 18.92 -13.45 -0.20
N VAL A 126 19.29 -14.43 0.62
CA VAL A 126 18.80 -15.82 0.51
C VAL A 126 17.29 -15.89 0.78
N ALA A 127 16.82 -15.23 1.84
CA ALA A 127 15.40 -15.22 2.21
C ALA A 127 14.53 -14.57 1.12
N VAL A 128 14.95 -13.41 0.62
CA VAL A 128 14.29 -12.70 -0.48
C VAL A 128 14.34 -13.53 -1.75
N GLY A 129 15.49 -14.14 -2.08
CA GLY A 129 15.64 -14.99 -3.26
C GLY A 129 14.68 -16.18 -3.26
N ARG A 130 14.52 -16.86 -2.11
CA ARG A 130 13.55 -17.96 -1.97
C ARG A 130 12.11 -17.47 -2.14
N LYS A 131 11.76 -16.36 -1.50
CA LYS A 131 10.43 -15.77 -1.65
C LYS A 131 10.14 -15.28 -3.06
N MET A 132 11.13 -14.72 -3.75
CA MET A 132 10.97 -14.35 -5.16
C MET A 132 10.72 -15.57 -6.05
N ALA A 133 11.32 -16.73 -5.75
CA ALA A 133 11.03 -17.97 -6.44
C ALA A 133 9.59 -18.45 -6.18
N GLU A 134 9.11 -18.36 -4.94
CA GLU A 134 7.70 -18.64 -4.59
C GLU A 134 6.73 -17.69 -5.32
N LEU A 135 7.05 -16.38 -5.37
CA LEU A 135 6.27 -15.39 -6.09
C LEU A 135 6.18 -15.70 -7.60
N LYS A 136 7.26 -16.19 -8.21
CA LYS A 136 7.24 -16.63 -9.62
C LYS A 136 6.34 -17.83 -9.86
N GLN A 137 6.09 -18.64 -8.83
CA GLN A 137 5.14 -19.76 -8.85
C GLN A 137 3.72 -19.33 -8.47
N GLY A 138 3.47 -18.03 -8.26
CA GLY A 138 2.18 -17.49 -7.83
C GLY A 138 1.89 -17.65 -6.33
N ILE A 139 2.88 -18.08 -5.53
CA ILE A 139 2.70 -18.32 -4.10
C ILE A 139 3.05 -17.04 -3.34
N VAL A 140 2.04 -16.35 -2.82
CA VAL A 140 2.19 -15.19 -1.93
C VAL A 140 1.83 -15.63 -0.52
N ARG A 141 2.82 -15.72 0.38
CA ARG A 141 2.62 -16.11 1.78
C ARG A 141 3.45 -15.26 2.73
N ASN A 142 2.88 -15.00 3.90
CA ASN A 142 3.49 -14.30 5.02
C ASN A 142 3.81 -15.22 6.22
N THR A 143 3.65 -16.54 6.07
CA THR A 143 3.83 -17.56 7.12
C THR A 143 5.06 -18.44 6.93
N SER A 144 5.93 -18.14 5.97
CA SER A 144 7.13 -18.94 5.68
C SER A 144 8.12 -18.93 6.85
N MET A 145 9.03 -19.90 6.91
CA MET A 145 10.09 -19.90 7.94
C MET A 145 10.95 -18.63 7.86
N TRP A 146 11.16 -18.12 6.64
CA TRP A 146 11.88 -16.86 6.39
C TRP A 146 11.12 -15.64 6.92
N ASP A 147 9.79 -15.69 6.94
CA ASP A 147 8.97 -14.65 7.56
C ASP A 147 9.23 -14.58 9.05
N LYS A 148 9.20 -15.73 9.72
CA LYS A 148 9.41 -15.78 11.18
C LYS A 148 10.83 -15.34 11.58
N LEU A 149 11.84 -15.69 10.76
CA LEU A 149 13.26 -15.45 11.07
C LEU A 149 13.77 -14.07 10.64
N VAL A 150 13.41 -13.61 9.43
CA VAL A 150 13.99 -12.41 8.81
C VAL A 150 12.99 -11.27 8.75
N PHE A 151 11.77 -11.53 8.26
CA PHE A 151 10.81 -10.47 7.95
C PHE A 151 9.87 -10.11 9.10
N ASN A 152 9.83 -10.91 10.17
CA ASN A 152 8.94 -10.73 11.31
C ASN A 152 9.06 -9.34 11.93
N LYS A 153 10.29 -8.81 12.01
CA LYS A 153 10.53 -7.46 12.52
C LYS A 153 9.87 -6.39 11.65
N VAL A 154 9.95 -6.54 10.32
CA VAL A 154 9.37 -5.60 9.35
C VAL A 154 7.85 -5.76 9.30
N GLN A 155 7.33 -6.98 9.21
CA GLN A 155 5.89 -7.26 9.21
C GLN A 155 5.22 -6.79 10.51
N LYS A 156 5.88 -6.92 11.65
CA LYS A 156 5.37 -6.37 12.92
C LYS A 156 5.27 -4.85 12.91
N THR A 157 6.08 -4.12 12.14
CA THR A 157 5.94 -2.66 12.03
C THR A 157 4.66 -2.22 11.32
N THR A 158 4.09 -3.08 10.48
CA THR A 158 2.82 -2.84 9.79
C THR A 158 1.66 -3.61 10.43
N GLY A 159 1.87 -4.20 11.61
CA GLY A 159 0.86 -4.95 12.35
C GLY A 159 0.66 -6.41 11.91
N GLY A 160 1.39 -6.87 10.88
CA GLY A 160 1.52 -8.28 10.50
C GLY A 160 0.30 -8.91 9.80
N LYS A 161 -0.73 -8.11 9.47
CA LYS A 161 -1.96 -8.57 8.81
C LYS A 161 -2.14 -8.06 7.38
N LEU A 162 -1.10 -7.45 6.81
CA LEU A 162 -1.16 -6.92 5.45
C LEU A 162 -1.50 -8.02 4.43
N LYS A 163 -2.58 -7.79 3.68
CA LYS A 163 -3.04 -8.57 2.53
C LYS A 163 -2.69 -7.85 1.24
N LEU A 164 -2.86 -6.52 1.23
CA LEU A 164 -2.71 -5.68 0.05
C LEU A 164 -1.99 -4.37 0.40
N VAL A 165 -0.99 -4.04 -0.40
CA VAL A 165 -0.32 -2.74 -0.41
C VAL A 165 -0.59 -2.13 -1.79
N VAL A 166 -1.10 -0.92 -1.82
CA VAL A 166 -1.41 -0.24 -3.09
C VAL A 166 -0.56 1.01 -3.17
N THR A 167 0.12 1.22 -4.30
CA THR A 167 0.85 2.46 -4.56
C THR A 167 0.40 3.11 -5.84
N ALA A 168 0.30 4.43 -5.82
CA ALA A 168 -0.05 5.24 -6.98
C ALA A 168 0.71 6.58 -6.98
N ALA A 169 0.59 7.32 -8.08
CA ALA A 169 1.09 8.68 -8.32
C ALA A 169 2.50 8.84 -8.92
N ALA A 170 3.40 7.86 -8.81
CA ALA A 170 4.71 7.96 -9.48
C ALA A 170 5.34 6.57 -9.76
N PRO A 171 6.08 6.40 -10.86
CA PRO A 171 6.69 5.12 -11.20
C PRO A 171 7.64 4.64 -10.10
N ILE A 172 7.60 3.35 -9.81
CA ILE A 172 8.51 2.66 -8.89
C ILE A 172 9.11 1.44 -9.60
N SER A 173 10.38 1.14 -9.31
CA SER A 173 11.07 0.02 -9.95
C SER A 173 10.35 -1.31 -9.67
N PRO A 174 10.14 -2.16 -10.68
CA PRO A 174 9.61 -3.51 -10.49
C PRO A 174 10.43 -4.34 -9.50
N SER A 175 11.75 -4.14 -9.43
CA SER A 175 12.62 -4.83 -8.47
C SER A 175 12.27 -4.49 -7.02
N VAL A 176 11.96 -3.23 -6.75
CA VAL A 176 11.55 -2.75 -5.41
C VAL A 176 10.17 -3.30 -5.06
N LEU A 177 9.22 -3.30 -6.00
CA LEU A 177 7.91 -3.91 -5.79
C LEU A 177 8.01 -5.40 -5.48
N MET A 178 8.79 -6.15 -6.25
CA MET A 178 8.99 -7.58 -6.02
C MET A 178 9.68 -7.86 -4.68
N PHE A 179 10.66 -7.04 -4.31
CA PHE A 179 11.31 -7.13 -3.00
C PHE A 179 10.29 -6.90 -1.87
N LEU A 180 9.48 -5.84 -1.96
CA LEU A 180 8.49 -5.53 -0.94
C LEU A 180 7.37 -6.58 -0.87
N ARG A 181 6.93 -7.14 -2.01
CA ARG A 181 6.03 -8.30 -2.07
C ARG A 181 6.61 -9.48 -1.29
N ALA A 182 7.89 -9.77 -1.49
CA ALA A 182 8.57 -10.84 -0.76
C ALA A 182 8.63 -10.52 0.76
N VAL A 183 9.11 -9.34 1.14
CA VAL A 183 9.28 -8.95 2.55
C VAL A 183 7.95 -8.93 3.31
N PHE A 184 6.92 -8.30 2.77
CA PHE A 184 5.62 -8.24 3.44
C PHE A 184 4.84 -9.55 3.32
N GLY A 185 5.14 -10.39 2.33
CA GLY A 185 4.41 -11.63 2.08
C GLY A 185 2.96 -11.37 1.65
N CYS A 186 2.72 -10.23 0.99
CA CYS A 186 1.40 -9.76 0.61
C CYS A 186 1.42 -9.24 -0.85
N HIS A 187 0.24 -9.00 -1.41
CA HIS A 187 0.13 -8.43 -2.73
C HIS A 187 0.53 -6.94 -2.67
N VAL A 188 1.36 -6.49 -3.60
CA VAL A 188 1.71 -5.06 -3.73
C VAL A 188 1.31 -4.62 -5.14
N SER A 189 0.25 -3.85 -5.32
CA SER A 189 -0.16 -3.34 -6.64
C SER A 189 0.38 -1.94 -6.85
N ALA A 190 0.85 -1.65 -8.06
CA ALA A 190 1.25 -0.31 -8.47
C ALA A 190 0.35 0.14 -9.63
N GLU A 191 -0.39 1.22 -9.42
CA GLU A 191 -1.32 1.78 -10.39
C GLU A 191 -0.86 3.19 -10.77
N PHE A 192 -0.69 3.42 -12.06
CA PHE A 192 -0.22 4.69 -12.63
C PHE A 192 -1.27 5.25 -13.57
#